data_AF-A0A9N9MVP1-F1
#
_entry.id   AF-A0A9N9MVP1-F1
#
_cell.length_a   1.000
_cell.length_b   1.000
_cell.length_c   1.000
_cell.angle_alpha   90.00
_cell.angle_beta   90.00
_cell.angle_gamma   90.00
#
_symmetry.space_group_name_H-M   'P 1'
#
loop_
_entity.id
_entity.type
_entity.pdbx_description
1 polymer ?
#
loop_
_entity_poly.entity_id
_entity_poly.type
_entity_poly.pdbx_seq_one_letter_code
_entity_poly.pdbx_strand_id
1 'polypeptide(L)'
;MTKIEHFQQVSTTYCNIDNKKFVEEILYPASVDWREAVSVAENADSNTLDLLAQHYITDFPNTYTFTKRLAEHCVNDLLVGKVPTVICRPSVVIGSLEEPFEGWSDNFNGPVGLLIAGASGLLRIVYADSEIDTDYNAVDNVVKGMIVSAWHNATATGNLQEIFIYQMCKGDKLPYKLGNLIEHGKKLYWDIPLERKVWFPRNKPTKCWYEYFVTVLLCQVIPAMFFDLVLWIAGYPPTIFKIQRKIYIANMAISHFMLNDWKFDNRKYDELFEIVPIEERSDFNFTVRPSSEFLIYDFYMKCGNYVRYYLLKESKEVTQKNKTRTLWMFCADWVLRVVSYLGLAWIVLVKYCVPLTIFNAFSLYWINL
;
A
#
# COMPACT_ATOMS: atom_id res chain seq x y z
N MET A 1 17.30 -6.64 33.91
CA MET A 1 15.87 -6.77 33.53
C MET A 1 15.32 -8.04 34.19
N THR A 2 14.81 -7.98 35.42
CA THR A 2 14.38 -9.19 36.18
C THR A 2 12.86 -9.33 36.30
N LYS A 3 12.08 -8.50 35.59
CA LYS A 3 10.61 -8.44 35.68
C LYS A 3 9.90 -8.46 34.32
N ILE A 4 10.59 -8.79 33.23
CA ILE A 4 9.94 -8.87 31.91
C ILE A 4 9.30 -10.25 31.81
N GLU A 5 7.97 -10.29 31.80
CA GLU A 5 7.20 -11.53 31.70
C GLU A 5 7.02 -11.98 30.24
N HIS A 6 7.05 -11.04 29.29
CA HIS A 6 6.85 -11.31 27.87
C HIS A 6 7.53 -10.24 27.01
N PHE A 7 8.12 -10.65 25.89
CA PHE A 7 8.60 -9.76 24.84
C PHE A 7 7.88 -10.03 23.51
N GLN A 8 7.36 -8.98 22.88
CA GLN A 8 6.67 -9.08 21.59
C GLN A 8 7.41 -8.26 20.54
N GLN A 9 7.88 -8.94 19.49
CA GLN A 9 8.44 -8.29 18.32
C GLN A 9 7.36 -8.11 17.25
N VAL A 10 7.11 -6.87 16.85
CA VAL A 10 6.24 -6.58 15.70
C VAL A 10 7.09 -6.53 14.43
N SER A 11 6.87 -7.49 13.55
CA SER A 11 7.53 -7.64 12.25
C SER A 11 6.56 -7.35 11.10
N THR A 12 6.61 -8.11 10.01
CA THR A 12 5.65 -8.05 8.89
C THR A 12 5.65 -9.37 8.13
N THR A 13 4.53 -9.76 7.52
CA THR A 13 4.50 -10.95 6.65
C THR A 13 5.45 -10.83 5.46
N TYR A 14 5.75 -9.60 5.05
CA TYR A 14 6.58 -9.30 3.86
C TYR A 14 8.10 -9.33 4.09
N CYS A 15 8.61 -9.73 5.26
CA CYS A 15 10.06 -9.74 5.52
C CYS A 15 10.77 -11.03 5.04
N ASN A 16 10.02 -12.05 4.63
CA ASN A 16 10.54 -13.36 4.19
C ASN A 16 10.01 -13.78 2.81
N ILE A 17 9.75 -12.82 1.92
CA ILE A 17 9.17 -13.03 0.59
C ILE A 17 10.20 -13.23 -0.53
N ASP A 18 11.50 -13.15 -0.19
CA ASP A 18 12.63 -13.33 -1.09
C ASP A 18 12.53 -14.67 -1.84
N ASN A 19 12.35 -14.61 -3.17
CA ASN A 19 12.26 -15.77 -4.06
C ASN A 19 11.19 -16.82 -3.66
N LYS A 20 10.15 -16.42 -2.92
CA LYS A 20 9.10 -17.32 -2.42
C LYS A 20 7.71 -16.89 -2.89
N LYS A 21 6.81 -17.87 -2.99
CA LYS A 21 5.36 -17.66 -3.20
C LYS A 21 4.51 -18.12 -2.04
N PHE A 22 5.06 -18.99 -1.20
CA PHE A 22 4.45 -19.46 0.03
C PHE A 22 5.40 -19.14 1.18
N VAL A 23 4.88 -18.54 2.25
CA VAL A 23 5.67 -18.11 3.41
C VAL A 23 5.03 -18.70 4.66
N GLU A 24 5.83 -19.46 5.40
CA GLU A 24 5.45 -20.20 6.59
C GLU A 24 5.67 -19.40 7.88
N GLU A 25 5.01 -19.82 8.95
CA GLU A 25 5.19 -19.30 10.32
C GLU A 25 6.45 -19.87 10.99
N ILE A 26 7.60 -19.67 10.36
CA ILE A 26 8.93 -20.09 10.83
C ILE A 26 9.94 -18.93 10.80
N LEU A 27 11.05 -19.11 11.53
CA LEU A 27 12.21 -18.24 11.43
C LEU A 27 13.05 -18.72 10.25
N TYR A 28 13.00 -17.99 9.14
CA TYR A 28 13.83 -18.31 7.98
C TYR A 28 15.30 -18.00 8.26
N PRO A 29 16.27 -18.73 7.68
CA PRO A 29 17.68 -18.43 7.84
C PRO A 29 18.01 -16.98 7.40
N ALA A 30 18.90 -16.31 8.15
CA ALA A 30 19.38 -14.99 7.78
C ALA A 30 20.42 -15.11 6.66
N SER A 31 20.37 -14.21 5.68
CA SER A 31 21.47 -14.02 4.72
C SER A 31 22.58 -13.11 5.27
N VAL A 32 22.30 -12.39 6.36
CA VAL A 32 23.15 -11.32 6.93
C VAL A 32 23.15 -11.43 8.46
N ASP A 33 24.32 -11.32 9.10
CA ASP A 33 24.41 -11.23 10.56
C ASP A 33 23.94 -9.84 11.03
N TRP A 34 22.97 -9.83 11.94
CA TRP A 34 22.43 -8.59 12.50
C TRP A 34 23.48 -7.79 13.28
N ARG A 35 24.48 -8.44 13.87
CA ARG A 35 25.57 -7.75 14.61
C ARG A 35 26.44 -6.95 13.66
N GLU A 36 26.79 -7.55 12.52
CA GLU A 36 27.58 -6.88 11.49
C GLU A 36 26.79 -5.72 10.88
N ALA A 37 25.53 -5.94 10.51
CA ALA A 37 24.69 -4.89 9.94
C ALA A 37 24.50 -3.70 10.89
N VAL A 38 24.31 -3.94 12.19
CA VAL A 38 24.26 -2.87 13.20
C VAL A 38 25.61 -2.17 13.33
N SER A 39 26.71 -2.92 13.42
CA SER A 39 28.06 -2.35 13.48
C SER A 39 28.36 -1.46 12.28
N VAL A 40 27.98 -1.88 11.07
CA VAL A 40 28.12 -1.06 9.86
C VAL A 40 27.26 0.20 9.96
N ALA A 41 26.00 0.08 10.35
CA ALA A 41 25.08 1.22 10.45
C ALA A 41 25.53 2.27 11.48
N GLU A 42 26.18 1.86 12.57
CA GLU A 42 26.65 2.76 13.62
C GLU A 42 28.01 3.41 13.32
N ASN A 43 28.87 2.73 12.54
CA ASN A 43 30.27 3.16 12.36
C ASN A 43 30.62 3.66 10.96
N ALA A 44 29.81 3.35 9.94
CA ALA A 44 30.06 3.82 8.57
C ALA A 44 29.65 5.29 8.41
N ASP A 45 30.40 6.03 7.58
CA ASP A 45 29.95 7.34 7.11
C ASP A 45 28.74 7.21 6.16
N SER A 46 28.01 8.30 5.97
CA SER A 46 26.76 8.28 5.18
C SER A 46 26.93 7.76 3.76
N ASN A 47 28.04 8.07 3.07
CA ASN A 47 28.23 7.60 1.69
C ASN A 47 28.49 6.10 1.65
N THR A 48 29.34 5.60 2.56
CA THR A 48 29.60 4.16 2.70
C THR A 48 28.33 3.41 3.08
N LEU A 49 27.53 3.96 4.01
CA LEU A 49 26.26 3.38 4.43
C LEU A 49 25.26 3.29 3.28
N ASP A 50 25.13 4.33 2.45
CA ASP A 50 24.24 4.33 1.30
C ASP A 50 24.63 3.26 0.27
N LEU A 51 25.93 3.07 0.03
CA LEU A 51 26.44 2.02 -0.86
C LEU A 51 26.18 0.62 -0.30
N LEU A 52 26.48 0.39 0.98
CA LEU A 52 26.26 -0.90 1.63
C LEU A 52 24.77 -1.23 1.75
N ALA A 53 23.92 -0.23 2.02
CA ALA A 53 22.48 -0.41 2.07
C ALA A 53 21.93 -0.98 0.76
N GLN A 54 22.41 -0.52 -0.40
CA GLN A 54 22.03 -1.10 -1.70
C GLN A 54 22.40 -2.57 -1.82
N HIS A 55 23.57 -2.96 -1.30
CA HIS A 55 23.99 -4.36 -1.29
C HIS A 55 23.09 -5.21 -0.36
N TYR A 56 22.86 -4.75 0.88
CA TYR A 56 22.07 -5.47 1.87
C TYR A 56 20.60 -5.67 1.47
N ILE A 57 20.01 -4.73 0.74
CA ILE A 57 18.60 -4.82 0.32
C ILE A 57 18.39 -5.53 -1.02
N THR A 58 19.42 -6.12 -1.64
CA THR A 58 19.31 -6.72 -2.99
C THR A 58 18.13 -7.69 -3.13
N ASP A 59 17.90 -8.55 -2.13
CA ASP A 59 16.81 -9.53 -2.10
C ASP A 59 15.51 -9.01 -1.46
N PHE A 60 15.51 -7.73 -1.05
CA PHE A 60 14.43 -7.11 -0.29
C PHE A 60 13.79 -5.97 -1.08
N PRO A 61 12.45 -5.85 -1.07
CA PRO A 61 11.78 -4.74 -1.77
C PRO A 61 12.21 -3.36 -1.28
N ASN A 62 12.56 -3.26 0.01
CA ASN A 62 13.02 -2.02 0.64
C ASN A 62 13.77 -2.30 1.95
N THR A 63 14.35 -1.24 2.52
CA THR A 63 15.04 -1.29 3.82
C THR A 63 14.11 -1.69 4.97
N TYR A 64 12.80 -1.43 4.87
CA TYR A 64 11.84 -1.81 5.91
C TYR A 64 11.70 -3.34 6.02
N THR A 65 11.52 -4.06 4.91
CA THR A 65 11.42 -5.53 4.95
C THR A 65 12.73 -6.17 5.39
N PHE A 66 13.87 -5.62 4.97
CA PHE A 66 15.19 -6.06 5.40
C PHE A 66 15.38 -5.90 6.92
N THR A 67 15.12 -4.71 7.45
CA THR A 67 15.30 -4.43 8.88
C THR A 67 14.33 -5.21 9.76
N LYS A 68 13.10 -5.48 9.30
CA LYS A 68 12.18 -6.39 10.00
C LYS A 68 12.73 -7.80 10.12
N ARG A 69 13.27 -8.38 9.03
CA ARG A 69 13.92 -9.71 9.09
C ARG A 69 15.13 -9.70 10.02
N LEU A 70 15.98 -8.67 9.91
CA LEU A 70 17.16 -8.51 10.76
C LEU A 70 16.78 -8.48 12.25
N ALA A 71 15.71 -7.77 12.59
CA ALA A 71 15.20 -7.67 13.95
C ALA A 71 14.67 -9.02 14.48
N GLU A 72 14.05 -9.86 13.64
CA GLU A 72 13.62 -11.21 14.04
C GLU A 72 14.80 -12.07 14.50
N HIS A 73 15.94 -11.99 13.80
CA HIS A 73 17.16 -12.71 14.19
C HIS A 73 17.80 -12.13 15.45
N CYS A 74 17.84 -10.80 15.58
CA CYS A 74 18.32 -10.15 16.80
C CYS A 74 17.52 -10.59 18.03
N VAL A 75 16.18 -10.58 17.92
CA VAL A 75 15.27 -11.02 18.97
C VAL A 75 15.44 -12.50 19.29
N ASN A 76 15.54 -13.35 18.27
CA ASN A 76 15.80 -14.77 18.44
C ASN A 76 17.10 -15.02 19.23
N ASP A 77 18.22 -14.45 18.77
CA ASP A 77 19.53 -14.66 19.37
C ASP A 77 19.63 -14.13 20.81
N LEU A 78 18.98 -13.01 21.09
CA LEU A 78 19.15 -12.32 22.37
C LEU A 78 18.16 -12.78 23.44
N LEU A 79 16.94 -13.18 23.07
CA LEU A 79 15.84 -13.38 24.01
C LEU A 79 15.38 -14.84 24.14
N VAL A 80 15.52 -15.66 23.10
CA VAL A 80 15.20 -17.10 23.21
C VAL A 80 16.11 -17.72 24.28
N GLY A 81 15.51 -18.55 25.12
CA GLY A 81 16.11 -19.15 26.31
C GLY A 81 16.08 -18.27 27.56
N LYS A 82 15.68 -16.98 27.44
CA LYS A 82 15.76 -16.00 28.54
C LYS A 82 14.42 -15.38 28.91
N VAL A 83 13.58 -15.05 27.93
CA VAL A 83 12.28 -14.39 28.13
C VAL A 83 11.27 -15.00 27.17
N PRO A 84 10.02 -15.31 27.60
CA PRO A 84 8.96 -15.70 26.69
C PRO A 84 8.80 -14.67 25.58
N THR A 85 9.03 -15.11 24.34
CA THR A 85 9.13 -14.20 23.19
C THR A 85 8.24 -14.67 22.04
N VAL A 86 7.50 -13.74 21.43
CA VAL A 86 6.77 -13.99 20.19
C VAL A 86 7.13 -12.96 19.11
N ILE A 87 7.08 -13.39 17.85
CA ILE A 87 7.15 -12.51 16.68
C ILE A 87 5.76 -12.46 16.05
N CYS A 88 5.20 -11.27 15.96
CA CYS A 88 3.93 -11.00 15.30
C CYS A 88 4.21 -10.37 13.94
N ARG A 89 3.82 -11.02 12.86
CA ARG A 89 3.98 -10.57 11.46
C ARG A 89 2.64 -10.10 10.90
N PRO A 90 2.23 -8.83 11.08
CA PRO A 90 1.06 -8.30 10.40
C PRO A 90 1.27 -8.17 8.89
N SER A 91 0.19 -8.39 8.13
CA SER A 91 0.09 -7.98 6.73
C SER A 91 -0.19 -6.48 6.62
N VAL A 92 -0.74 -6.00 5.50
CA VAL A 92 -0.97 -4.56 5.33
C VAL A 92 -2.07 -4.10 6.29
N VAL A 93 -1.67 -3.36 7.32
CA VAL A 93 -2.59 -2.84 8.32
C VAL A 93 -3.42 -1.69 7.75
N ILE A 94 -4.74 -1.79 7.88
CA ILE A 94 -5.70 -0.77 7.46
C ILE A 94 -6.50 -0.26 8.67
N GLY A 95 -7.46 0.63 8.42
CA GLY A 95 -8.30 1.20 9.47
C GLY A 95 -9.01 0.14 10.31
N SER A 96 -9.40 0.52 11.52
CA SER A 96 -10.10 -0.38 12.46
C SER A 96 -11.47 -0.80 11.93
N LEU A 97 -11.88 -2.02 12.25
CA LEU A 97 -13.23 -2.50 12.01
C LEU A 97 -14.19 -1.96 13.06
N GLU A 98 -13.80 -1.99 14.32
CA GLU A 98 -14.66 -1.73 15.48
C GLU A 98 -13.99 -0.76 16.46
N GLU A 99 -12.73 -1.02 16.87
CA GLU A 99 -12.08 -0.30 17.98
C GLU A 99 -10.86 0.52 17.56
N PRO A 100 -10.61 1.71 18.14
CA PRO A 100 -11.41 2.41 19.15
C PRO A 100 -12.74 2.98 18.63
N PHE A 101 -12.88 3.08 17.31
CA PHE A 101 -14.11 3.35 16.58
C PHE A 101 -13.85 3.02 15.10
N GLU A 102 -14.89 2.80 14.31
CA GLU A 102 -14.76 2.29 12.94
C GLU A 102 -14.00 3.23 11.99
N GLY A 103 -13.10 2.66 11.20
CA GLY A 103 -12.31 3.38 10.19
C GLY A 103 -11.16 4.23 10.74
N TRP A 104 -10.83 4.11 12.03
CA TRP A 104 -9.74 4.84 12.66
C TRP A 104 -8.39 4.51 12.02
N SER A 105 -7.58 5.54 11.79
CA SER A 105 -6.17 5.46 11.40
C SER A 105 -5.42 6.66 11.97
N ASP A 106 -4.14 6.51 12.29
CA ASP A 106 -3.33 7.57 12.89
C ASP A 106 -2.45 8.31 11.87
N ASN A 107 -2.33 7.79 10.64
CA ASN A 107 -1.34 8.27 9.68
C ASN A 107 -1.77 8.13 8.20
N PHE A 108 -0.92 8.64 7.31
CA PHE A 108 -1.06 8.50 5.86
C PHE A 108 -0.15 7.40 5.28
N ASN A 109 0.39 6.53 6.13
CA ASN A 109 1.41 5.56 5.74
C ASN A 109 0.81 4.45 4.87
N GLY A 110 1.68 3.81 4.09
CA GLY A 110 1.32 2.69 3.23
C GLY A 110 0.28 3.08 2.15
N PRO A 111 -0.78 2.29 1.95
CA PRO A 111 -1.75 2.49 0.87
C PRO A 111 -2.60 3.76 1.04
N VAL A 112 -2.79 4.26 2.27
CA VAL A 112 -3.68 5.39 2.57
C VAL A 112 -3.23 6.67 1.85
N GLY A 113 -1.93 6.98 1.85
CA GLY A 113 -1.38 8.15 1.17
C GLY A 113 -1.62 8.14 -0.34
N LEU A 114 -1.49 6.98 -1.00
CA LEU A 114 -1.77 6.83 -2.42
C LEU A 114 -3.27 6.89 -2.73
N LEU A 115 -4.12 6.33 -1.86
CA LEU A 115 -5.58 6.46 -2.00
C LEU A 115 -6.01 7.92 -1.94
N ILE A 116 -5.42 8.73 -1.05
CA ILE A 116 -5.67 10.18 -0.96
C ILE A 116 -5.12 10.92 -2.19
N ALA A 117 -3.90 10.58 -2.64
CA ALA A 117 -3.34 11.14 -3.87
C ALA A 117 -4.24 10.85 -5.08
N GLY A 118 -4.84 9.66 -5.12
CA GLY A 118 -5.83 9.28 -6.11
C GLY A 118 -7.14 10.04 -5.98
N ALA A 119 -7.70 10.11 -4.78
CA ALA A 119 -8.96 10.79 -4.48
C ALA A 119 -8.89 12.32 -4.60
N SER A 120 -7.69 12.90 -4.56
CA SER A 120 -7.45 14.33 -4.83
C SER A 120 -7.24 14.63 -6.32
N GLY A 121 -7.11 13.59 -7.15
CA GLY A 121 -6.86 13.69 -8.60
C GLY A 121 -5.39 13.96 -8.97
N LEU A 122 -4.47 13.92 -8.00
CA LEU A 122 -3.03 14.09 -8.21
C LEU A 122 -2.36 12.84 -8.79
N LEU A 123 -2.81 11.66 -8.38
CA LEU A 123 -2.39 10.37 -8.92
C LEU A 123 -3.33 9.99 -10.07
N ARG A 124 -2.77 9.68 -11.24
CA ARG A 124 -3.54 9.35 -12.46
C ARG A 124 -3.42 7.88 -12.84
N ILE A 125 -2.26 7.31 -12.58
CA ILE A 125 -1.93 5.93 -12.89
C ILE A 125 -1.13 5.32 -11.75
N VAL A 126 -1.36 4.04 -11.46
CA VAL A 126 -0.67 3.29 -10.42
C VAL A 126 0.03 2.10 -11.06
N TYR A 127 1.32 1.93 -10.80
CA TYR A 127 2.05 0.74 -11.24
C TYR A 127 1.68 -0.44 -10.35
N ALA A 128 0.74 -1.26 -10.84
CA ALA A 128 0.05 -2.28 -10.07
C ALA A 128 -0.68 -3.30 -10.98
N ASP A 129 -0.85 -4.51 -10.47
CA ASP A 129 -1.67 -5.54 -11.09
C ASP A 129 -3.07 -5.57 -10.45
N SER A 130 -4.14 -5.43 -11.24
CA SER A 130 -5.50 -5.51 -10.72
C SER A 130 -5.86 -6.91 -10.20
N GLU A 131 -5.13 -7.94 -10.62
CA GLU A 131 -5.46 -9.33 -10.35
C GLU A 131 -4.80 -9.90 -9.09
N ILE A 132 -3.85 -9.18 -8.47
CA ILE A 132 -3.20 -9.67 -7.25
C ILE A 132 -4.21 -9.75 -6.11
N ASP A 133 -4.09 -10.82 -5.31
CA ASP A 133 -4.81 -10.90 -4.07
C ASP A 133 -4.15 -9.99 -3.02
N THR A 134 -4.97 -9.17 -2.36
CA THR A 134 -4.46 -8.22 -1.38
C THR A 134 -4.70 -8.73 0.03
N ASP A 135 -3.64 -8.77 0.84
CA ASP A 135 -3.70 -9.14 2.24
C ASP A 135 -3.72 -7.89 3.13
N TYR A 136 -4.95 -7.41 3.38
CA TYR A 136 -5.20 -6.35 4.33
C TYR A 136 -5.79 -6.90 5.63
N ASN A 137 -5.33 -6.37 6.75
CA ASN A 137 -5.87 -6.69 8.07
C ASN A 137 -6.18 -5.42 8.86
N ALA A 138 -7.31 -5.39 9.55
CA ALA A 138 -7.70 -4.24 10.34
C ALA A 138 -6.79 -4.09 11.57
N VAL A 139 -6.47 -2.85 11.94
CA VAL A 139 -5.53 -2.58 13.04
C VAL A 139 -5.99 -3.17 14.37
N ASP A 140 -7.27 -3.15 14.66
CA ASP A 140 -7.87 -3.74 15.85
C ASP A 140 -7.80 -5.26 15.87
N ASN A 141 -8.01 -5.93 14.73
CA ASN A 141 -7.75 -7.37 14.63
C ASN A 141 -6.28 -7.70 14.92
N VAL A 142 -5.35 -6.94 14.35
CA VAL A 142 -3.91 -7.13 14.59
C VAL A 142 -3.58 -6.93 16.07
N VAL A 143 -4.12 -5.89 16.70
CA VAL A 143 -3.89 -5.61 18.14
C VAL A 143 -4.50 -6.68 19.03
N LYS A 144 -5.74 -7.11 18.77
CA LYS A 144 -6.39 -8.24 19.49
C LYS A 144 -5.54 -9.51 19.37
N GLY A 145 -5.07 -9.83 18.17
CA GLY A 145 -4.15 -10.94 17.93
C GLY A 145 -2.83 -10.82 18.70
N MET A 146 -2.26 -9.61 18.79
CA MET A 146 -1.06 -9.34 19.59
C MET A 146 -1.32 -9.57 21.08
N ILE A 147 -2.44 -9.11 21.62
CA ILE A 147 -2.80 -9.31 23.03
C ILE A 147 -2.97 -10.80 23.32
N VAL A 148 -3.74 -11.52 22.50
CA VAL A 148 -3.97 -12.96 22.68
C VAL A 148 -2.68 -13.77 22.54
N SER A 149 -1.82 -13.45 21.56
CA SER A 149 -0.52 -14.12 21.43
C SER A 149 0.40 -13.90 22.63
N ALA A 150 0.40 -12.70 23.21
CA ALA A 150 1.18 -12.37 24.39
C ALA A 150 0.65 -13.10 25.63
N TRP A 151 -0.67 -13.09 25.82
CA TRP A 151 -1.33 -13.83 26.90
C TRP A 151 -1.08 -15.33 26.79
N HIS A 152 -1.26 -15.90 25.60
CA HIS A 152 -1.02 -17.31 25.35
C HIS A 152 0.43 -17.69 25.65
N ASN A 153 1.40 -16.95 25.12
CA ASN A 153 2.81 -17.25 25.35
C ASN A 153 3.22 -17.09 26.83
N ALA A 154 2.66 -16.11 27.54
CA ALA A 154 2.94 -15.89 28.95
C ALA A 154 2.32 -16.97 29.87
N THR A 155 1.20 -17.58 29.46
CA THR A 155 0.43 -18.51 30.31
C THR A 155 0.55 -19.98 29.91
N ALA A 156 0.69 -20.28 28.62
CA ALA A 156 0.44 -21.62 28.09
C ALA A 156 1.62 -22.57 28.26
N THR A 157 2.86 -22.11 28.33
CA THR A 157 4.03 -22.93 28.71
C THR A 157 5.30 -22.10 28.52
N GLY A 158 6.14 -22.05 29.56
CA GLY A 158 7.49 -21.51 29.51
C GLY A 158 8.46 -22.32 28.65
N ASN A 159 8.08 -22.68 27.41
CA ASN A 159 9.02 -23.19 26.42
C ASN A 159 9.88 -22.01 25.93
N LEU A 160 10.89 -21.68 26.72
CA LEU A 160 11.86 -20.66 26.37
C LEU A 160 12.74 -21.07 25.18
N GLN A 161 12.69 -22.33 24.72
CA GLN A 161 13.62 -22.85 23.71
C GLN A 161 13.19 -22.56 22.27
N GLU A 162 11.92 -22.22 22.03
CA GLU A 162 11.40 -21.94 20.70
C GLU A 162 10.66 -20.59 20.67
N ILE A 163 10.78 -19.88 19.54
CA ILE A 163 10.09 -18.61 19.31
C ILE A 163 8.79 -18.86 18.55
N PHE A 164 7.67 -18.41 19.11
CA PHE A 164 6.40 -18.45 18.38
C PHE A 164 6.35 -17.32 17.37
N ILE A 165 5.90 -17.65 16.16
CA ILE A 165 5.78 -16.71 15.04
C ILE A 165 4.35 -16.81 14.53
N TYR A 166 3.66 -15.66 14.49
CA TYR A 166 2.27 -15.58 14.07
C TYR A 166 2.14 -14.63 12.88
N GLN A 167 1.64 -15.13 11.75
CA GLN A 167 1.27 -14.28 10.61
C GLN A 167 -0.15 -13.75 10.78
N MET A 168 -0.24 -12.49 11.20
CA MET A 168 -1.49 -11.80 11.47
C MET A 168 -2.06 -11.23 10.18
N CYS A 169 -2.41 -12.13 9.27
CA CYS A 169 -2.88 -11.84 7.93
C CYS A 169 -4.25 -12.49 7.69
N LYS A 170 -4.82 -12.34 6.49
CA LYS A 170 -6.07 -13.04 6.14
C LYS A 170 -5.85 -14.48 5.68
N GLY A 171 -4.67 -14.80 5.18
CA GLY A 171 -4.40 -16.07 4.52
C GLY A 171 -5.35 -16.31 3.33
N ASP A 172 -5.66 -17.57 3.06
CA ASP A 172 -6.50 -17.98 1.91
C ASP A 172 -8.03 -17.84 2.19
N LYS A 173 -8.44 -17.21 3.30
CA LYS A 173 -9.85 -17.21 3.76
C LYS A 173 -10.80 -16.33 2.94
N LEU A 174 -10.31 -15.17 2.48
CA LEU A 174 -11.15 -14.18 1.81
C LEU A 174 -10.35 -13.49 0.69
N PRO A 175 -10.22 -14.12 -0.49
CA PRO A 175 -9.54 -13.50 -1.61
C PRO A 175 -10.27 -12.21 -2.03
N TYR A 176 -9.52 -11.13 -2.14
CA TYR A 176 -10.00 -9.81 -2.49
C TYR A 176 -8.96 -9.11 -3.37
N LYS A 177 -9.27 -9.02 -4.66
CA LYS A 177 -8.33 -8.50 -5.65
C LYS A 177 -8.15 -7.00 -5.53
N LEU A 178 -6.96 -6.51 -5.86
CA LEU A 178 -6.67 -5.08 -5.90
C LEU A 178 -7.61 -4.31 -6.85
N GLY A 179 -8.05 -4.93 -7.95
CA GLY A 179 -9.03 -4.35 -8.87
C GLY A 179 -10.36 -4.01 -8.18
N ASN A 180 -10.86 -4.89 -7.30
CA ASN A 180 -12.09 -4.65 -6.54
C ASN A 180 -11.94 -3.44 -5.59
N LEU A 181 -10.79 -3.32 -4.92
CA LEU A 181 -10.48 -2.16 -4.09
C LEU A 181 -10.54 -0.85 -4.89
N ILE A 182 -9.94 -0.86 -6.09
CA ILE A 182 -9.92 0.32 -6.96
C ILE A 182 -11.34 0.69 -7.43
N GLU A 183 -12.19 -0.28 -7.74
CA GLU A 183 -13.60 -0.03 -8.12
C GLU A 183 -14.42 0.55 -6.96
N HIS A 184 -14.25 0.06 -5.73
CA HIS A 184 -14.86 0.71 -4.56
C HIS A 184 -14.34 2.13 -4.35
N GLY A 185 -13.02 2.34 -4.51
CA GLY A 185 -12.43 3.67 -4.48
C GLY A 185 -13.07 4.63 -5.49
N LYS A 186 -13.40 4.16 -6.69
CA LYS A 186 -14.10 4.95 -7.72
C LYS A 186 -15.51 5.37 -7.30
N LYS A 187 -16.25 4.52 -6.59
CA LYS A 187 -17.55 4.89 -6.00
C LYS A 187 -17.38 5.98 -4.93
N LEU A 188 -16.38 5.85 -4.05
CA LEU A 188 -16.12 6.82 -2.98
C LEU A 188 -15.85 8.25 -3.50
N TYR A 189 -15.32 8.40 -4.72
CA TYR A 189 -15.13 9.73 -5.34
C TYR A 189 -16.43 10.53 -5.49
N TRP A 190 -17.57 9.84 -5.54
CA TRP A 190 -18.89 10.45 -5.70
C TRP A 190 -19.65 10.54 -4.38
N ASP A 191 -19.55 9.52 -3.54
CA ASP A 191 -20.29 9.44 -2.28
C ASP A 191 -19.68 10.34 -1.20
N ILE A 192 -18.35 10.31 -1.09
CA ILE A 192 -17.57 11.07 -0.09
C ILE A 192 -16.42 11.87 -0.74
N PRO A 193 -16.71 12.76 -1.72
CA PRO A 193 -15.68 13.50 -2.43
C PRO A 193 -14.83 14.37 -1.51
N LEU A 194 -13.51 14.36 -1.72
CA LEU A 194 -12.61 15.29 -1.05
C LEU A 194 -12.98 16.75 -1.36
N GLU A 195 -12.93 17.61 -0.35
CA GLU A 195 -13.08 19.05 -0.48
C GLU A 195 -11.90 19.68 -1.23
N ARG A 196 -10.69 19.23 -0.90
CA ARG A 196 -9.42 19.78 -1.41
C ARG A 196 -8.83 18.97 -2.57
N LYS A 197 -9.67 18.55 -3.51
CA LYS A 197 -9.21 17.90 -4.76
C LYS A 197 -8.74 18.92 -5.80
N VAL A 198 -7.66 18.59 -6.50
CA VAL A 198 -7.04 19.43 -7.54
C VAL A 198 -7.65 19.13 -8.91
N TRP A 199 -7.97 17.85 -9.17
CA TRP A 199 -8.58 17.42 -10.42
C TRP A 199 -9.62 16.32 -10.18
N PHE A 200 -10.38 15.93 -11.22
CA PHE A 200 -11.30 14.80 -11.09
C PHE A 200 -10.53 13.48 -10.89
N PRO A 201 -10.79 12.70 -9.82
CA PRO A 201 -10.08 11.47 -9.54
C PRO A 201 -10.23 10.43 -10.64
N ARG A 202 -9.10 9.97 -11.19
CA ARG A 202 -9.06 8.82 -12.08
C ARG A 202 -7.80 8.05 -11.82
N ASN A 203 -7.98 6.89 -11.22
CA ASN A 203 -6.89 5.99 -10.90
C ASN A 203 -7.05 4.77 -11.81
N LYS A 204 -6.02 4.50 -12.60
CA LYS A 204 -5.92 3.32 -13.44
C LYS A 204 -4.73 2.49 -12.96
N PRO A 205 -4.91 1.21 -12.59
CA PRO A 205 -3.78 0.31 -12.41
C PRO A 205 -3.21 -0.11 -13.78
N THR A 206 -1.89 -0.27 -13.87
CA THR A 206 -1.25 -0.90 -15.02
C THR A 206 -0.03 -1.72 -14.62
N LYS A 207 0.15 -2.86 -15.29
CA LYS A 207 1.38 -3.68 -15.23
C LYS A 207 2.41 -3.26 -16.28
N CYS A 208 2.01 -2.46 -17.26
CA CYS A 208 2.88 -2.05 -18.35
C CYS A 208 3.72 -0.85 -17.92
N TRP A 209 5.04 -1.07 -17.77
CA TRP A 209 5.96 0.00 -17.39
C TRP A 209 5.92 1.19 -18.36
N TYR A 210 5.82 0.93 -19.67
CA TYR A 210 5.77 2.00 -20.67
C TYR A 210 4.49 2.83 -20.55
N GLU A 211 3.34 2.19 -20.36
CA GLU A 211 2.08 2.90 -20.13
C GLU A 211 2.14 3.74 -18.85
N TYR A 212 2.67 3.15 -17.77
CA TYR A 212 2.90 3.83 -16.50
C TYR A 212 3.77 5.07 -16.69
N PHE A 213 4.98 4.89 -17.24
CA PHE A 213 5.96 5.96 -17.40
C PHE A 213 5.44 7.09 -18.30
N VAL A 214 4.86 6.76 -19.46
CA VAL A 214 4.32 7.76 -20.40
C VAL A 214 3.16 8.52 -19.75
N THR A 215 2.27 7.83 -19.03
CA THR A 215 1.13 8.48 -18.37
C THR A 215 1.59 9.36 -17.20
N VAL A 216 2.56 8.92 -16.40
CA VAL A 216 3.17 9.76 -15.34
C VAL A 216 3.78 11.01 -15.96
N LEU A 217 4.54 10.88 -17.05
CA LEU A 217 5.17 12.02 -17.70
C LEU A 217 4.13 13.02 -18.23
N LEU A 218 3.17 12.55 -19.03
CA LEU A 218 2.19 13.38 -19.73
C LEU A 218 1.08 13.92 -18.84
N CYS A 219 0.60 13.13 -17.88
CA CYS A 219 -0.59 13.45 -17.09
C CYS A 219 -0.29 13.89 -15.65
N GLN A 220 0.95 13.73 -15.16
CA GLN A 220 1.34 14.14 -13.81
C GLN A 220 2.51 15.13 -13.82
N VAL A 221 3.65 14.78 -14.43
CA VAL A 221 4.88 15.58 -14.38
C VAL A 221 4.76 16.88 -15.19
N ILE A 222 4.44 16.79 -16.49
CA ILE A 222 4.33 17.96 -17.35
C ILE A 222 3.25 18.94 -16.85
N PRO A 223 2.02 18.50 -16.50
CA PRO A 223 1.02 19.39 -15.92
C PRO A 223 1.49 20.03 -14.61
N ALA A 224 2.17 19.28 -13.73
CA ALA A 224 2.68 19.85 -12.49
C ALA A 224 3.73 20.93 -12.72
N MET A 225 4.65 20.74 -13.66
CA MET A 225 5.62 21.77 -14.04
C MET A 225 4.94 23.01 -14.63
N PHE A 226 3.92 22.81 -15.47
CA PHE A 226 3.12 23.91 -16.02
C PHE A 226 2.41 24.71 -14.92
N PHE A 227 1.71 24.04 -14.00
CA PHE A 227 1.02 24.73 -12.91
C PHE A 227 1.99 25.39 -11.93
N ASP A 228 3.16 24.79 -11.66
CA ASP A 228 4.20 25.44 -10.85
C ASP A 228 4.77 26.69 -11.53
N LEU A 229 4.92 26.69 -12.86
CA LEU A 229 5.28 27.88 -13.61
C LEU A 229 4.22 28.98 -13.46
N VAL A 230 2.93 28.63 -13.57
CA VAL A 230 1.82 29.58 -13.38
C VAL A 230 1.81 30.14 -11.94
N LEU A 231 1.99 29.29 -10.94
CA LEU A 231 2.07 29.71 -9.53
C LEU A 231 3.24 30.68 -9.33
N TRP A 232 4.41 30.35 -9.88
CA TRP A 232 5.60 31.19 -9.78
C TRP A 232 5.40 32.56 -10.43
N ILE A 233 4.82 32.60 -11.64
CA ILE A 233 4.46 33.87 -12.33
C ILE A 233 3.47 34.68 -11.49
N ALA A 234 2.53 34.02 -10.81
CA ALA A 234 1.55 34.65 -9.94
C ALA A 234 2.09 35.01 -8.54
N GLY A 235 3.39 34.83 -8.27
CA GLY A 235 4.03 35.16 -6.99
C GLY A 235 3.83 34.14 -5.88
N TYR A 236 3.30 32.95 -6.20
CA TYR A 236 3.11 31.83 -5.27
C TYR A 236 4.27 30.82 -5.36
N PRO A 237 4.56 30.08 -4.27
CA PRO A 237 5.61 29.06 -4.29
C PRO A 237 5.23 27.86 -5.19
N PRO A 238 6.13 27.40 -6.08
CA PRO A 238 5.93 26.19 -6.88
C PRO A 238 6.09 24.93 -6.00
N THR A 239 5.00 24.19 -5.81
CA THR A 239 4.96 23.03 -4.89
C THR A 239 4.39 21.76 -5.52
N ILE A 240 3.69 21.85 -6.65
CA ILE A 240 2.95 20.74 -7.25
C ILE A 240 3.91 19.69 -7.79
N PHE A 241 5.02 20.08 -8.42
CA PHE A 241 6.04 19.15 -8.88
C PHE A 241 6.69 18.39 -7.71
N LYS A 242 6.92 19.07 -6.57
CA LYS A 242 7.44 18.42 -5.35
C LYS A 242 6.46 17.36 -4.83
N ILE A 243 5.16 17.63 -4.87
CA ILE A 243 4.12 16.67 -4.51
C ILE A 243 4.12 15.48 -5.48
N GLN A 244 4.17 15.72 -6.79
CA GLN A 244 4.20 14.64 -7.77
C GLN A 244 5.44 13.74 -7.63
N ARG A 245 6.60 14.31 -7.33
CA ARG A 245 7.81 13.53 -7.04
C ARG A 245 7.61 12.59 -5.84
N LYS A 246 6.97 13.06 -4.76
CA LYS A 246 6.67 12.23 -3.59
C LYS A 246 5.70 11.09 -3.94
N ILE A 247 4.68 11.37 -4.74
CA ILE A 247 3.71 10.37 -5.20
C ILE A 247 4.39 9.29 -6.05
N TYR A 248 5.26 9.69 -6.98
CA TYR A 248 6.04 8.75 -7.79
C TYR A 248 6.91 7.84 -6.93
N ILE A 249 7.71 8.41 -6.02
CA ILE A 249 8.57 7.64 -5.10
C ILE A 249 7.73 6.68 -4.25
N ALA A 250 6.59 7.14 -3.72
CA ALA A 250 5.71 6.30 -2.93
C ALA A 250 5.13 5.13 -3.74
N ASN A 251 4.71 5.36 -4.98
CA ASN A 251 4.19 4.28 -5.83
C ASN A 251 5.29 3.26 -6.18
N MET A 252 6.50 3.72 -6.53
CA MET A 252 7.63 2.82 -6.79
C MET A 252 8.05 2.02 -5.56
N ALA A 253 8.02 2.63 -4.37
CA ALA A 253 8.38 1.96 -3.12
C ALA A 253 7.43 0.80 -2.76
N ILE A 254 6.17 0.85 -3.22
CA ILE A 254 5.18 -0.20 -2.95
C ILE A 254 4.85 -1.06 -4.18
N SER A 255 5.33 -0.72 -5.38
CA SER A 255 4.94 -1.42 -6.61
C SER A 255 5.31 -2.89 -6.58
N HIS A 256 6.39 -3.25 -5.88
CA HIS A 256 6.75 -4.65 -5.67
C HIS A 256 5.61 -5.45 -5.02
N PHE A 257 4.96 -4.90 -3.99
CA PHE A 257 3.82 -5.52 -3.31
C PHE A 257 2.53 -5.45 -4.14
N MET A 258 2.41 -4.47 -5.04
CA MET A 258 1.23 -4.31 -5.90
C MET A 258 1.30 -5.11 -7.21
N LEU A 259 2.45 -5.74 -7.51
CA LEU A 259 2.68 -6.52 -8.74
C LEU A 259 2.91 -8.01 -8.47
N ASN A 260 3.03 -8.38 -7.21
CA ASN A 260 3.33 -9.74 -6.80
C ASN A 260 2.33 -10.19 -5.74
N ASP A 261 1.98 -11.47 -5.82
CA ASP A 261 1.12 -12.15 -4.85
C ASP A 261 1.93 -13.21 -4.09
N TRP A 262 1.58 -13.39 -2.82
CA TRP A 262 2.15 -14.36 -1.87
C TRP A 262 1.05 -14.98 -1.03
N LYS A 263 1.20 -16.27 -0.80
CA LYS A 263 0.39 -17.02 0.16
C LYS A 263 1.11 -17.06 1.50
N PHE A 264 0.46 -16.53 2.51
CA PHE A 264 0.95 -16.55 3.89
C PHE A 264 0.23 -17.64 4.65
N ASP A 265 0.98 -18.61 5.18
CA ASP A 265 0.46 -19.54 6.17
C ASP A 265 0.14 -18.78 7.46
N ASN A 266 -1.07 -18.95 7.97
CA ASN A 266 -1.57 -18.27 9.16
C ASN A 266 -2.27 -19.25 10.12
N ARG A 267 -1.96 -20.55 10.03
CA ARG A 267 -2.60 -21.59 10.84
C ARG A 267 -2.38 -21.37 12.33
N LYS A 268 -1.16 -21.04 12.78
CA LYS A 268 -0.88 -20.77 14.20
C LYS A 268 -1.62 -19.52 14.68
N TYR A 269 -1.74 -18.50 13.83
CA TYR A 269 -2.54 -17.32 14.13
C TYR A 269 -4.03 -17.64 14.28
N ASP A 270 -4.57 -18.53 13.44
CA ASP A 270 -5.97 -18.95 13.55
C ASP A 270 -6.24 -19.80 14.80
N GLU A 271 -5.31 -20.71 15.13
CA GLU A 271 -5.36 -21.53 16.35
C GLU A 271 -5.35 -20.67 17.63
N LEU A 272 -4.72 -19.49 17.61
CA LEU A 272 -4.77 -18.53 18.72
C LEU A 272 -6.19 -18.04 19.04
N PHE A 273 -7.11 -18.03 18.07
CA PHE A 273 -8.48 -17.63 18.39
C PHE A 273 -9.23 -18.73 19.14
N GLU A 274 -8.93 -20.00 18.83
CA GLU A 274 -9.62 -21.15 19.43
C GLU A 274 -9.31 -21.32 20.92
N ILE A 275 -8.13 -20.86 21.36
CA ILE A 275 -7.74 -20.88 22.77
C ILE A 275 -8.39 -19.78 23.62
N VAL A 276 -9.01 -18.76 23.00
CA VAL A 276 -9.65 -17.67 23.74
C VAL A 276 -10.89 -18.22 24.47
N PRO A 277 -11.03 -17.99 25.80
CA PRO A 277 -12.19 -18.40 26.57
C PRO A 277 -13.49 -17.91 25.93
N ILE A 278 -14.54 -18.75 25.94
CA ILE A 278 -15.79 -18.46 25.24
C ILE A 278 -16.41 -17.15 25.71
N GLU A 279 -16.24 -16.80 26.99
CA GLU A 279 -16.76 -15.56 27.58
C GLU A 279 -16.06 -14.30 27.06
N GLU A 280 -14.81 -14.41 26.62
CA GLU A 280 -13.98 -13.28 26.13
C GLU A 280 -13.90 -13.22 24.60
N ARG A 281 -14.43 -14.22 23.89
CA ARG A 281 -14.37 -14.29 22.43
C ARG A 281 -15.02 -13.10 21.74
N SER A 282 -16.04 -12.45 22.31
CA SER A 282 -16.62 -11.24 21.69
C SER A 282 -15.61 -10.11 21.59
N ASP A 283 -14.81 -9.93 22.63
CA ASP A 283 -13.92 -8.78 22.77
C ASP A 283 -12.59 -9.01 22.03
N PHE A 284 -12.14 -10.27 21.98
CA PHE A 284 -10.88 -10.65 21.34
C PHE A 284 -11.05 -11.40 20.00
N ASN A 285 -12.21 -11.29 19.34
CA ASN A 285 -12.36 -11.84 18.01
C ASN A 285 -11.58 -11.02 16.96
N PHE A 286 -10.42 -11.54 16.56
CA PHE A 286 -9.59 -10.97 15.50
C PHE A 286 -9.75 -11.69 14.15
N THR A 287 -10.70 -12.62 14.05
CA THR A 287 -11.00 -13.38 12.82
C THR A 287 -12.09 -12.72 11.97
N VAL A 288 -12.81 -11.73 12.54
CA VAL A 288 -13.88 -11.00 11.87
C VAL A 288 -13.33 -10.22 10.68
N ARG A 289 -13.98 -10.39 9.52
CA ARG A 289 -13.66 -9.65 8.30
C ARG A 289 -14.95 -9.30 7.57
N PRO A 290 -15.03 -8.12 6.93
CA PRO A 290 -16.13 -7.80 6.03
C PRO A 290 -16.17 -8.83 4.89
N SER A 291 -17.23 -9.64 4.82
CA SER A 291 -17.31 -10.79 3.90
C SER A 291 -18.20 -10.53 2.68
N SER A 292 -19.09 -9.55 2.74
CA SER A 292 -19.95 -9.15 1.63
C SER A 292 -19.45 -7.86 0.98
N GLU A 293 -19.73 -7.69 -0.32
CA GLU A 293 -19.37 -6.46 -1.05
C GLU A 293 -19.91 -5.19 -0.36
N PHE A 294 -21.12 -5.28 0.21
CA PHE A 294 -21.73 -4.19 0.96
C PHE A 294 -20.93 -3.84 2.22
N LEU A 295 -20.58 -4.83 3.04
CA LEU A 295 -19.83 -4.60 4.28
C LEU A 295 -18.41 -4.09 3.99
N ILE A 296 -17.78 -4.62 2.93
CA ILE A 296 -16.46 -4.17 2.47
C ILE A 296 -16.54 -2.69 2.05
N TYR A 297 -17.55 -2.32 1.25
CA TYR A 297 -17.75 -0.94 0.82
C TYR A 297 -18.04 0.00 2.00
N ASP A 298 -18.90 -0.40 2.93
CA ASP A 298 -19.24 0.37 4.13
C ASP A 298 -17.99 0.61 4.99
N PHE A 299 -17.16 -0.41 5.20
CA PHE A 299 -15.88 -0.28 5.88
C PHE A 299 -14.95 0.75 5.20
N TYR A 300 -14.78 0.68 3.87
CA TYR A 300 -13.95 1.65 3.15
C TYR A 300 -14.54 3.06 3.17
N MET A 301 -15.87 3.19 3.18
CA MET A 301 -16.56 4.48 3.31
C MET A 301 -16.32 5.10 4.70
N LYS A 302 -16.38 4.29 5.77
CA LYS A 302 -16.04 4.71 7.15
C LYS A 302 -14.57 5.15 7.25
N CYS A 303 -13.63 4.36 6.72
CA CYS A 303 -12.22 4.74 6.63
C CYS A 303 -12.04 6.06 5.86
N GLY A 304 -12.68 6.21 4.70
CA GLY A 304 -12.58 7.41 3.87
C GLY A 304 -13.13 8.66 4.57
N ASN A 305 -14.26 8.54 5.26
CA ASN A 305 -14.81 9.64 6.07
C ASN A 305 -13.91 10.00 7.25
N TYR A 306 -13.33 9.00 7.91
CA TYR A 306 -12.39 9.22 8.99
C TYR A 306 -11.17 10.00 8.49
N VAL A 307 -10.54 9.56 7.39
CA VAL A 307 -9.41 10.24 6.76
C VAL A 307 -9.76 11.69 6.40
N ARG A 308 -10.92 11.92 5.78
CA ARG A 308 -11.40 13.27 5.42
C ARG A 308 -11.49 14.18 6.63
N TYR A 309 -12.24 13.75 7.66
CA TYR A 309 -12.54 14.60 8.80
C TYR A 309 -11.32 14.77 9.72
N TYR A 310 -10.67 13.68 10.10
CA TYR A 310 -9.62 13.70 11.11
C TYR A 310 -8.22 13.97 10.56
N LEU A 311 -7.85 13.38 9.42
CA LEU A 311 -6.50 13.53 8.89
C LEU A 311 -6.38 14.74 7.95
N LEU A 312 -7.34 14.92 7.04
CA LEU A 312 -7.34 16.05 6.08
C LEU A 312 -7.98 17.33 6.64
N LYS A 313 -8.61 17.25 7.82
CA LYS A 313 -9.30 18.38 8.47
C LYS A 313 -10.37 19.01 7.57
N GLU A 314 -11.06 18.19 6.80
CA GLU A 314 -12.23 18.58 6.00
C GLU A 314 -13.49 18.62 6.87
N SER A 315 -14.60 19.15 6.34
CA SER A 315 -15.87 19.15 7.05
C SER A 315 -16.37 17.72 7.27
N LYS A 316 -17.00 17.48 8.43
CA LYS A 316 -17.57 16.18 8.80
C LYS A 316 -18.62 15.71 7.78
N GLU A 317 -19.44 16.64 7.30
CA GLU A 317 -20.49 16.34 6.33
C GLU A 317 -20.07 16.66 4.89
N VAL A 318 -20.50 15.80 3.96
CA VAL A 318 -20.35 16.05 2.52
C VAL A 318 -21.46 17.01 2.10
N THR A 319 -21.12 18.23 1.70
CA THR A 319 -22.13 19.19 1.25
C THR A 319 -22.51 18.97 -0.22
N GLN A 320 -23.69 19.43 -0.62
CA GLN A 320 -24.10 19.43 -2.03
C GLN A 320 -23.10 20.18 -2.92
N LYS A 321 -22.48 21.25 -2.40
CA LYS A 321 -21.43 22.01 -3.09
C LYS A 321 -20.22 21.12 -3.42
N ASN A 322 -19.83 20.21 -2.54
CA ASN A 322 -18.74 19.26 -2.80
C ASN A 322 -19.06 18.34 -3.97
N LYS A 323 -20.29 17.81 -4.01
CA LYS A 323 -20.78 16.93 -5.09
C LYS A 323 -20.90 17.67 -6.42
N THR A 324 -21.48 18.88 -6.42
CA THR A 324 -21.58 19.72 -7.63
C THR A 324 -20.20 20.07 -8.18
N ARG A 325 -19.23 20.42 -7.32
CA ARG A 325 -17.84 20.64 -7.75
C ARG A 325 -17.22 19.39 -8.36
N THR A 326 -17.44 18.21 -7.78
CA THR A 326 -16.99 16.93 -8.38
C THR A 326 -17.56 16.74 -9.77
N LEU A 327 -18.86 17.00 -9.96
CA LEU A 327 -19.50 16.89 -11.27
C LEU A 327 -18.89 17.85 -12.30
N TRP A 328 -18.67 19.12 -11.92
CA TRP A 328 -18.00 20.08 -12.81
C TRP A 328 -16.59 19.64 -13.21
N MET A 329 -15.81 19.14 -12.25
CA MET A 329 -14.47 18.62 -12.51
C MET A 329 -14.51 17.37 -13.41
N PHE A 330 -15.50 16.50 -13.23
CA PHE A 330 -15.73 15.35 -14.10
C PHE A 330 -16.01 15.79 -15.54
N CYS A 331 -16.92 16.76 -15.74
CA CYS A 331 -17.23 17.30 -17.05
C CYS A 331 -16.00 17.94 -17.70
N ALA A 332 -15.27 18.78 -16.95
CA ALA A 332 -14.04 19.43 -17.44
C ALA A 332 -12.98 18.41 -17.87
N ASP A 333 -12.74 17.39 -17.05
CA ASP A 333 -11.82 16.30 -17.37
C ASP A 333 -12.29 15.50 -18.60
N TRP A 334 -13.59 15.20 -18.68
CA TRP A 334 -14.16 14.50 -19.82
C TRP A 334 -13.96 15.28 -21.12
N VAL A 335 -14.30 16.58 -21.12
CA VAL A 335 -14.12 17.48 -22.27
C VAL A 335 -12.65 17.55 -22.67
N LEU A 336 -11.74 17.78 -21.72
CA LEU A 336 -10.31 17.87 -21.98
C LEU A 336 -9.78 16.63 -22.70
N ARG A 337 -10.19 15.44 -22.27
CA ARG A 337 -9.80 14.20 -22.94
C ARG A 337 -10.37 14.06 -24.32
N VAL A 338 -11.67 14.32 -24.49
CA VAL A 338 -12.31 14.21 -25.80
C VAL A 338 -11.61 15.14 -26.79
N VAL A 339 -11.36 16.38 -26.40
CA VAL A 339 -10.59 17.34 -27.20
C VAL A 339 -9.17 16.83 -27.47
N SER A 340 -8.49 16.26 -26.48
CA SER A 340 -7.14 15.70 -26.64
C SER A 340 -7.12 14.53 -27.63
N TYR A 341 -8.07 13.60 -27.54
CA TYR A 341 -8.18 12.47 -28.47
C TYR A 341 -8.55 12.91 -29.88
N LEU A 342 -9.48 13.87 -30.02
CA LEU A 342 -9.83 14.45 -31.32
C LEU A 342 -8.64 15.18 -31.94
N GLY A 343 -7.88 15.94 -31.14
CA GLY A 343 -6.65 16.62 -31.58
C GLY A 343 -5.58 15.64 -32.04
N LEU A 344 -5.34 14.56 -31.28
CA LEU A 344 -4.42 13.49 -31.68
C LEU A 344 -4.89 12.80 -32.96
N ALA A 345 -6.17 12.48 -33.08
CA ALA A 345 -6.75 11.88 -34.28
C ALA A 345 -6.57 12.81 -35.49
N TRP A 346 -6.81 14.12 -35.34
CA TRP A 346 -6.60 15.10 -36.40
C TRP A 346 -5.13 15.19 -36.82
N ILE A 347 -4.19 15.19 -35.86
CA ILE A 347 -2.75 15.19 -36.16
C ILE A 347 -2.35 13.95 -36.98
N VAL A 348 -2.81 12.77 -36.56
CA VAL A 348 -2.45 11.50 -37.22
C VAL A 348 -3.11 11.38 -38.61
N LEU A 349 -4.40 11.70 -38.70
CA LEU A 349 -5.20 11.47 -39.91
C LEU A 349 -5.03 12.58 -40.95
N VAL A 350 -4.97 13.84 -40.51
CA VAL A 350 -5.01 15.00 -41.41
C VAL A 350 -3.63 15.61 -41.59
N LYS A 351 -2.90 15.87 -40.50
CA LYS A 351 -1.62 16.57 -40.59
C LYS A 351 -0.51 15.69 -41.16
N TYR A 352 -0.41 14.46 -40.66
CA TYR A 352 0.64 13.53 -41.09
C TYR A 352 0.15 12.48 -42.09
N CYS A 353 -1.15 12.43 -42.40
CA CYS A 353 -1.77 11.44 -43.30
C CYS A 353 -1.20 10.03 -43.10
N VAL A 354 -0.97 9.62 -41.84
CA VAL A 354 -0.27 8.38 -41.50
C VAL A 354 -0.87 7.16 -42.22
N PRO A 355 -2.21 7.01 -42.38
CA PRO A 355 -2.78 5.92 -43.16
C PRO A 355 -2.33 5.91 -44.63
N LEU A 356 -2.23 7.07 -45.28
CA LEU A 356 -1.77 7.20 -46.66
C LEU A 356 -0.27 6.89 -46.76
N THR A 357 0.53 7.37 -45.81
CA THR A 357 1.96 7.08 -45.75
C THR A 357 2.22 5.59 -45.54
N ILE A 358 1.48 4.94 -44.65
CA ILE A 358 1.55 3.49 -44.43
C ILE A 358 1.09 2.75 -45.69
N PHE A 359 -0.03 3.13 -46.30
CA PHE A 359 -0.52 2.52 -47.54
C PHE A 359 0.52 2.60 -48.66
N ASN A 360 1.15 3.77 -48.84
CA ASN A 360 2.20 3.98 -49.83
C ASN A 360 3.47 3.17 -49.51
N ALA A 361 3.86 3.05 -48.24
CA ALA A 361 5.01 2.24 -47.84
C ALA A 361 4.76 0.74 -48.09
N PHE A 362 3.56 0.24 -47.79
CA PHE A 362 3.19 -1.14 -48.08
C PHE A 362 3.09 -1.40 -49.58
N SER A 363 2.48 -0.52 -50.37
CA SER A 363 2.41 -0.69 -51.82
C SER A 363 3.80 -0.71 -52.46
N LEU A 364 4.71 0.17 -52.03
CA LEU A 364 6.10 0.17 -52.48
C LEU A 364 6.87 -1.11 -52.11
N TYR A 365 6.62 -1.70 -50.94
CA TYR A 365 7.24 -2.98 -50.56
C TYR A 365 6.81 -4.13 -51.48
N TRP A 366 5.52 -4.22 -51.82
CA TRP A 366 4.99 -5.27 -52.68
C TRP A 366 5.29 -5.08 -54.17
N ILE A 367 5.56 -3.86 -54.61
CA ILE A 367 5.98 -3.57 -56.00
C ILE A 367 7.46 -3.95 -56.22
N ASN A 368 8.27 -4.00 -55.16
CA ASN A 368 9.71 -4.30 -55.23
C ASN A 368 10.06 -5.77 -54.87
N LEU A 369 9.05 -6.62 -54.65
CA LEU A 369 9.13 -8.08 -54.58
C LEU A 369 8.72 -8.67 -55.93
#